data_AF-A0A1S1LZQ4-F1
#
_entry.id   AF-A0A1S1LZQ4-F1
#
_cell.length_a   1.000
_cell.length_b   1.000
_cell.length_c   1.000
_cell.angle_alpha   90.00
_cell.angle_beta   90.00
_cell.angle_gamma   90.00
#
_symmetry.space_group_name_H-M   'P 1'
#
loop_
_entity.id
_entity.type
_entity.pdbx_description
1 polymer ?
#
loop_
_entity_poly.entity_id
_entity_poly.type
_entity_poly.pdbx_seq_one_letter_code
_entity_poly.pdbx_strand_id
1 'polypeptide(L)'
;MDDTGADNRVVFTAAIVSAVAYGTLTAFYVAHGGLSSATIYLTIISLFVALPLVGFGLKSLLPRLRDYAHGMMLSPLPGAIAYVLATAWVAIT
;
A
#
# COMPACT_ATOMS: atom_id res chain seq x y z
N MET A 1 27.89 -5.89 0.53
CA MET A 1 27.39 -5.43 1.83
C MET A 1 27.20 -3.92 1.77
N ASP A 2 26.29 -3.52 0.88
CA ASP A 2 25.74 -2.15 0.71
C ASP A 2 24.20 -2.26 0.53
N ASP A 3 23.66 -3.40 0.95
CA ASP A 3 22.28 -3.83 0.67
C ASP A 3 21.28 -3.09 1.59
N THR A 4 21.75 -2.59 2.73
CA THR A 4 20.99 -1.75 3.67
C THR A 4 20.45 -0.49 3.00
N GLY A 5 21.20 0.10 2.06
CA GLY A 5 20.78 1.31 1.35
C GLY A 5 19.66 1.04 0.32
N ALA A 6 19.67 -0.13 -0.31
CA ALA A 6 18.63 -0.56 -1.23
C ALA A 6 17.36 -0.97 -0.48
N ASP A 7 17.50 -1.76 0.59
CA ASP A 7 16.38 -2.22 1.43
C ASP A 7 15.62 -1.03 2.06
N ASN A 8 16.34 -0.02 2.55
CA ASN A 8 15.71 1.20 3.08
C ASN A 8 14.88 1.94 2.01
N ARG A 9 15.32 1.99 0.75
CA ARG A 9 14.54 2.63 -0.33
C ARG A 9 13.27 1.85 -0.65
N VAL A 10 13.35 0.51 -0.65
CA VAL A 10 12.20 -0.37 -0.88
C VAL A 10 11.14 -0.14 0.19
N VAL A 11 11.55 -0.20 1.47
CA VAL A 11 10.64 -0.03 2.62
C VAL A 11 10.05 1.37 2.65
N PHE A 12 10.86 2.40 2.42
CA PHE A 12 10.39 3.79 2.38
C PHE A 12 9.38 4.03 1.25
N THR A 13 9.65 3.49 0.05
CA THR A 13 8.74 3.59 -1.08
C THR A 13 7.43 2.84 -0.80
N ALA A 14 7.52 1.65 -0.22
CA ALA A 14 6.34 0.88 0.18
C ALA A 14 5.48 1.66 1.19
N ALA A 15 6.11 2.27 2.20
CA ALA A 15 5.44 3.06 3.21
C ALA A 15 4.73 4.30 2.63
N ILE A 16 5.41 5.07 1.77
CA ILE A 16 4.81 6.26 1.15
C ILE A 16 3.64 5.88 0.25
N VAL A 17 3.84 4.93 -0.67
CA VAL A 17 2.78 4.53 -1.61
C VAL A 17 1.59 3.96 -0.84
N SER A 18 1.85 3.19 0.21
CA SER A 18 0.80 2.72 1.12
C SER A 18 0.06 3.88 1.78
N ALA A 19 0.77 4.84 2.35
CA ALA A 19 0.17 5.99 3.04
C ALA A 19 -0.70 6.81 2.10
N VAL A 20 -0.26 7.02 0.85
CA VAL A 20 -1.03 7.74 -0.17
C VAL A 20 -2.28 6.96 -0.56
N ALA A 21 -2.17 5.66 -0.86
CA ALA A 21 -3.30 4.85 -1.33
C ALA A 21 -4.39 4.72 -0.24
N TYR A 22 -4.00 4.32 0.96
CA TYR A 22 -4.95 4.14 2.07
C TYR A 22 -5.40 5.48 2.67
N GLY A 23 -4.55 6.51 2.65
CA GLY A 23 -4.94 7.88 3.02
C GLY A 23 -6.00 8.43 2.09
N THR A 24 -5.87 8.20 0.77
CA THR A 24 -6.89 8.58 -0.22
C THR A 24 -8.19 7.82 0.02
N LEU A 25 -8.13 6.51 0.27
CA LEU A 25 -9.31 5.71 0.62
C LEU A 25 -10.02 6.25 1.86
N THR A 26 -9.27 6.62 2.89
CA THR A 26 -9.80 7.18 4.14
C THR A 26 -10.45 8.55 3.89
N ALA A 27 -9.81 9.42 3.11
CA ALA A 27 -10.38 10.71 2.74
C ALA A 27 -11.70 10.55 1.96
N PHE A 28 -11.76 9.60 1.03
CA PHE A 28 -13.00 9.27 0.30
C PHE A 28 -14.09 8.73 1.22
N TYR A 29 -13.74 7.84 2.16
CA TYR A 29 -14.66 7.33 3.16
C TYR A 29 -15.30 8.47 3.97
N VAL A 30 -14.49 9.41 4.47
CA VAL A 30 -14.98 10.56 5.25
C VAL A 30 -15.84 11.48 4.38
N ALA A 31 -15.41 11.77 3.16
CA ALA A 31 -16.12 12.68 2.24
C ALA A 31 -17.53 12.17 1.85
N HIS A 32 -17.72 10.85 1.79
CA HIS A 32 -19.01 10.23 1.42
C HIS A 32 -19.89 9.86 2.62
N GLY A 33 -19.47 10.21 3.85
CA GLY A 33 -20.22 9.87 5.06
C GLY A 33 -20.17 8.39 5.42
N GLY A 34 -19.17 7.67 4.92
CA GLY A 34 -18.97 6.24 5.10
C GLY A 34 -19.00 5.47 3.78
N LEU A 35 -18.40 4.28 3.80
CA LEU A 35 -18.49 3.28 2.73
C LEU A 35 -18.90 1.94 3.34
N SER A 36 -19.65 1.15 2.57
CA SER A 36 -19.93 -0.24 2.94
C SER A 36 -18.62 -1.00 3.15
N SER A 37 -18.56 -1.86 4.17
CA SER A 37 -17.40 -2.72 4.45
C SER A 37 -17.00 -3.54 3.23
N ALA A 38 -17.96 -3.99 2.42
CA ALA A 38 -17.70 -4.70 1.17
C ALA A 38 -16.88 -3.85 0.18
N THR A 39 -17.19 -2.55 0.07
CA THR A 39 -16.46 -1.61 -0.79
C THR A 39 -15.04 -1.38 -0.28
N ILE A 40 -14.86 -1.29 1.05
CA ILE A 40 -13.52 -1.15 1.66
C ILE A 40 -12.67 -2.39 1.36
N TYR A 41 -13.20 -3.60 1.58
CA TYR A 41 -12.47 -4.83 1.28
C TYR A 41 -12.16 -4.99 -0.20
N LEU A 42 -13.13 -4.70 -1.08
CA LEU A 42 -12.89 -4.72 -2.53
C LEU A 42 -11.81 -3.73 -2.95
N THR A 43 -11.75 -2.55 -2.33
CA THR A 43 -10.71 -1.56 -2.60
C THR A 43 -9.35 -2.01 -2.10
N ILE A 44 -9.28 -2.62 -0.92
CA ILE A 44 -8.03 -3.20 -0.41
C ILE A 44 -7.55 -4.30 -1.37
N ILE A 45 -8.41 -5.24 -1.75
CA ILE A 45 -8.08 -6.32 -2.69
C ILE A 45 -7.62 -5.74 -4.04
N SER A 46 -8.30 -4.70 -4.55
CA SER A 46 -7.91 -4.09 -5.82
C SER A 46 -6.54 -3.40 -5.72
N LEU A 47 -6.16 -2.80 -4.58
CA LEU A 47 -4.82 -2.29 -4.34
C LEU A 47 -3.75 -3.39 -4.36
N PHE A 48 -4.07 -4.58 -3.81
CA PHE A 48 -3.20 -5.76 -3.87
C PHE A 48 -2.98 -6.31 -5.28
N VAL A 49 -3.81 -5.93 -6.25
CA VAL A 49 -3.63 -6.30 -7.67
C VAL A 49 -3.00 -5.15 -8.45
N ALA A 50 -3.53 -3.94 -8.30
CA ALA A 50 -3.11 -2.76 -9.06
C ALA A 50 -1.67 -2.35 -8.74
N LEU A 51 -1.29 -2.25 -7.45
CA LEU A 51 0.03 -1.76 -7.07
C LEU A 51 1.16 -2.73 -7.50
N PRO A 52 1.01 -4.07 -7.36
CA PRO A 52 1.98 -4.99 -7.93
C PRO A 52 2.06 -4.97 -9.44
N LEU A 53 0.94 -4.78 -10.15
CA LEU A 53 0.95 -4.62 -11.61
C LEU A 53 1.70 -3.35 -12.05
N VAL A 54 1.47 -2.23 -11.36
CA VAL A 54 2.20 -0.99 -11.62
C VAL A 54 3.70 -1.17 -11.33
N GLY A 55 4.05 -1.80 -10.21
CA GLY A 55 5.43 -2.14 -9.87
C GLY A 55 6.08 -3.06 -10.90
N PHE A 56 5.35 -4.07 -11.41
CA PHE A 56 5.82 -4.95 -12.48
C PHE A 56 6.08 -4.18 -13.77
N GLY A 57 5.15 -3.29 -14.18
CA GLY A 57 5.33 -2.42 -15.33
C GLY A 57 6.55 -1.51 -15.19
N LEU A 58 6.73 -0.90 -14.01
CA LEU A 58 7.87 -0.05 -13.71
C LEU A 58 9.20 -0.81 -13.78
N LYS A 59 9.24 -2.03 -13.24
CA LYS A 59 10.39 -2.93 -13.32
C LYS A 59 10.72 -3.31 -14.77
N SER A 60 9.70 -3.58 -15.58
CA SER A 60 9.87 -4.02 -16.97
C SER A 60 10.33 -2.89 -17.89
N LEU A 61 9.84 -1.67 -17.68
CA LEU A 61 10.14 -0.51 -18.54
C LEU A 61 11.41 0.23 -18.12
N LEU A 62 11.67 0.29 -16.81
CA LEU A 62 12.75 1.08 -16.22
C LEU A 62 13.53 0.22 -15.21
N PRO A 63 14.42 -0.68 -15.68
CA PRO A 63 15.17 -1.59 -14.80
C PRO A 63 16.09 -0.87 -13.80
N ARG A 64 16.44 0.41 -14.07
CA ARG A 64 17.17 1.27 -13.11
C ARG A 64 16.36 1.64 -11.86
N LEU A 65 15.03 1.48 -11.90
CA LEU A 65 14.11 1.77 -10.79
C LEU A 65 13.62 0.50 -10.08
N ARG A 66 14.36 -0.61 -10.19
CA ARG A 66 13.98 -1.92 -9.66
C ARG A 66 13.62 -1.91 -8.18
N ASP A 67 14.32 -1.11 -7.36
CA ASP A 67 14.10 -1.05 -5.92
C ASP A 67 12.80 -0.30 -5.59
N TYR A 68 12.53 0.80 -6.30
CA TYR A 68 11.26 1.53 -6.21
C TYR A 68 10.09 0.67 -6.69
N ALA A 69 10.29 -0.10 -7.77
CA ALA A 69 9.31 -1.05 -8.26
C ALA A 69 8.99 -2.13 -7.22
N HIS A 70 10.00 -2.67 -6.55
CA HIS A 70 9.80 -3.61 -5.43
C HIS A 70 9.01 -2.97 -4.28
N GLY A 71 9.37 -1.74 -3.89
CA GLY A 71 8.63 -1.01 -2.86
C GLY A 71 7.16 -0.83 -3.23
N MET A 72 6.88 -0.51 -4.50
CA MET A 72 5.52 -0.36 -5.00
C MET A 72 4.75 -1.68 -4.99
N MET A 73 5.40 -2.81 -5.30
CA MET A 73 4.77 -4.13 -5.19
C MET A 73 4.42 -4.51 -3.75
N LEU A 74 5.21 -4.08 -2.78
CA LEU A 74 5.01 -4.37 -1.35
C LEU A 74 4.10 -3.35 -0.64
N SER A 75 3.85 -2.20 -1.26
CA SER A 75 3.06 -1.10 -0.71
C SER A 75 1.61 -1.41 -0.29
N PRO A 76 0.91 -2.46 -0.75
CA PRO A 76 -0.39 -2.81 -0.17
C PRO A 76 -0.31 -3.28 1.28
N LEU A 77 0.84 -3.84 1.71
CA LEU A 77 1.00 -4.53 3.00
C LEU A 77 0.98 -3.59 4.20
N PRO A 78 1.76 -2.48 4.26
CA PRO A 78 1.80 -1.63 5.46
C PRO A 78 0.41 -1.09 5.83
N GLY A 79 -0.36 -0.64 4.85
CA GLY A 79 -1.70 -0.10 5.05
C GLY A 79 -2.72 -1.17 5.44
N ALA A 80 -2.61 -2.38 4.89
CA ALA A 80 -3.45 -3.50 5.30
C ALA A 80 -3.17 -3.92 6.75
N ILE A 81 -1.89 -3.99 7.15
CA ILE A 81 -1.49 -4.29 8.52
C ILE A 81 -2.01 -3.21 9.48
N ALA A 82 -1.84 -1.93 9.12
CA ALA A 82 -2.35 -0.81 9.91
C ALA A 82 -3.89 -0.87 10.05
N TYR A 83 -4.61 -1.19 8.98
CA TYR A 83 -6.05 -1.38 9.01
C TYR A 83 -6.46 -2.53 9.94
N VAL A 84 -5.81 -3.70 9.84
CA VAL A 84 -6.07 -4.85 10.71
C VAL A 84 -5.81 -4.49 12.17
N LEU A 85 -4.68 -3.86 12.48
CA LEU A 85 -4.34 -3.42 13.84
C LEU A 85 -5.35 -2.41 14.39
N ALA A 86 -5.77 -1.44 13.57
CA ALA A 86 -6.79 -0.47 13.97
C ALA A 86 -8.15 -1.14 14.22
N THR A 87 -8.58 -2.06 13.36
CA THR A 87 -9.83 -2.81 13.58
C THR A 87 -9.77 -3.72 14.80
N ALA A 88 -8.63 -4.38 15.04
CA ALA A 88 -8.44 -5.21 16.22
C ALA A 88 -8.47 -4.37 17.50
N TRP A 89 -7.86 -3.19 17.49
CA TRP A 89 -7.92 -2.25 18.61
C TRP A 89 -9.36 -1.84 18.91
N VAL A 90 -10.10 -1.38 17.90
CA VAL A 90 -11.52 -0.98 18.04
C VAL A 90 -12.40 -2.14 18.51
N ALA A 91 -12.08 -3.38 18.13
CA ALA A 91 -12.82 -4.56 18.58
C ALA A 91 -12.55 -4.93 20.06
N ILE A 92 -11.39 -4.54 20.59
CA ILE A 92 -11.01 -4.80 21.99
C ILE A 92 -11.54 -3.71 22.93
N THR A 93 -11.62 -2.46 22.46
CA THR A 93 -12.14 -1.31 23.23
C THR A 93 -13.65 -1.19 23.17
#